data_AF-A0A1I1UZY6-F1
#
_entry.id   AF-A0A1I1UZY6-F1
#
_cell.length_a   1.000
_cell.length_b   1.000
_cell.length_c   1.000
_cell.angle_alpha   90.00
_cell.angle_beta   90.00
_cell.angle_gamma   90.00
#
_symmetry.space_group_name_H-M   'P 1'
#
loop_
_entity.id
_entity.type
_entity.pdbx_description
1 polymer ?
#
loop_
_entity_poly.entity_id
_entity_poly.type
_entity_poly.pdbx_seq_one_letter_code
_entity_poly.pdbx_strand_id
1 'polypeptide(L)'
;MFDETRYAYVGPPAIRDRARGEPGAAIVNTADLERWLAANPDAAGEGATYVVDLQGRLRLAPRRSEHIDCAGGQAVLAAGEIRFGRAADRRIVVPEVSNPSTGYCRDPDCWRSVAAALTAAGVDAPAFFTRAFVFRRCPACAEINLVKDDWFACAACDAELPRAWNFAAPAAQTTS
;
A
#
# COMPACT_ATOMS: atom_id res chain seq x y z
N MET A 1 -1.61 17.08 -14.28
CA MET A 1 -2.64 16.19 -13.70
C MET A 1 -2.19 14.78 -14.05
N PHE A 2 -1.52 14.11 -13.12
CA PHE A 2 -1.05 12.74 -13.36
C PHE A 2 -2.23 11.81 -13.06
N ASP A 3 -2.45 10.83 -13.95
CA ASP A 3 -3.47 9.81 -13.76
C ASP A 3 -3.05 8.94 -12.56
N GLU A 4 -3.78 9.01 -11.45
CA GLU A 4 -3.49 8.21 -10.27
C GLU A 4 -3.95 6.78 -10.50
N THR A 5 -2.98 5.87 -10.69
CA THR A 5 -3.28 4.45 -10.86
C THR A 5 -4.04 3.91 -9.66
N ARG A 6 -5.24 3.38 -9.91
CA ARG A 6 -6.06 2.70 -8.90
C ARG A 6 -5.70 1.23 -8.86
N TYR A 7 -5.46 0.71 -7.67
CA TYR A 7 -5.08 -0.67 -7.47
C TYR A 7 -6.27 -1.44 -6.90
N ALA A 8 -6.85 -2.31 -7.72
CA ALA A 8 -7.89 -3.23 -7.29
C ALA A 8 -7.29 -4.34 -6.41
N TYR A 9 -8.13 -4.92 -5.55
CA TYR A 9 -7.73 -6.09 -4.77
C TYR A 9 -7.62 -7.32 -5.69
N VAL A 10 -6.46 -7.96 -5.67
CA VAL A 10 -6.10 -9.15 -6.48
C VAL A 10 -5.80 -10.38 -5.61
N GLY A 11 -5.89 -10.23 -4.29
CA GLY A 11 -5.70 -11.32 -3.35
C GLY A 11 -6.87 -12.33 -3.32
N PRO A 12 -6.79 -13.34 -2.44
CA PRO A 12 -7.79 -14.39 -2.33
C PRO A 12 -9.22 -13.85 -2.08
N PRO A 13 -10.24 -14.31 -2.84
CA PRO A 13 -11.63 -13.89 -2.65
C PRO A 13 -12.13 -14.09 -1.22
N ALA A 14 -11.71 -15.17 -0.56
CA ALA A 14 -12.11 -15.47 0.81
C ALA A 14 -11.62 -14.44 1.85
N ILE A 15 -10.55 -13.69 1.56
CA ILE A 15 -10.09 -12.58 2.42
C ILE A 15 -10.91 -11.33 2.11
N ARG A 16 -11.11 -11.01 0.81
CA ARG A 16 -12.00 -9.92 0.38
C ARG A 16 -13.41 -10.04 0.95
N ASP A 17 -14.00 -11.23 0.90
CA ASP A 17 -15.39 -11.45 1.31
C ASP A 17 -15.55 -11.45 2.85
N ARG A 18 -14.44 -11.55 3.58
CA ARG A 18 -14.36 -11.33 5.04
C ARG A 18 -14.15 -9.86 5.40
N ALA A 19 -13.73 -9.02 4.47
CA ALA A 19 -13.63 -7.58 4.66
C ALA A 19 -15.04 -6.99 4.84
N ARG A 20 -15.54 -7.12 6.07
CA ARG A 20 -16.86 -6.69 6.54
C ARG A 20 -16.74 -5.58 7.58
N GLY A 21 -15.54 -5.05 7.77
CA GLY A 21 -15.18 -4.20 8.90
C GLY A 21 -15.38 -2.70 8.64
N GLU A 22 -15.25 -1.95 9.73
CA GLU A 22 -14.97 -0.52 9.65
C GLU A 22 -13.58 -0.30 9.04
N PRO A 23 -13.45 0.62 8.07
CA PRO A 23 -12.15 0.93 7.49
C PRO A 23 -11.14 1.37 8.54
N GLY A 24 -9.85 1.30 8.19
CA GLY A 24 -8.80 1.90 9.00
C GLY A 24 -9.09 3.37 9.31
N ALA A 25 -8.58 3.82 10.47
CA ALA A 25 -8.79 5.18 10.96
C ALA A 25 -8.26 6.19 9.94
N ALA A 26 -9.12 7.11 9.51
CA ALA A 26 -8.72 8.17 8.59
C ALA A 26 -7.92 9.22 9.34
N ILE A 27 -6.73 9.52 8.83
CA ILE A 27 -5.83 10.54 9.37
C ILE A 27 -5.93 11.77 8.46
N VAL A 28 -6.68 12.78 8.92
CA VAL A 28 -6.91 14.00 8.13
C VAL A 28 -5.93 15.11 8.52
N ASN A 29 -5.40 15.05 9.74
CA ASN A 29 -4.42 16.00 10.26
C ASN A 29 -3.56 15.35 11.36
N THR A 30 -2.59 16.10 11.88
CA THR A 30 -1.65 15.62 12.89
C THR A 30 -2.33 15.24 14.21
N ALA A 31 -3.43 15.90 14.59
CA ALA A 31 -4.15 15.57 15.83
C ALA A 31 -4.87 14.21 15.73
N ASP A 32 -5.39 13.85 14.55
CA ASP A 32 -5.93 12.51 14.31
C ASP A 32 -4.84 11.45 14.44
N LEU A 33 -3.65 11.73 13.90
CA LEU A 33 -2.50 10.83 14.00
C LEU A 33 -2.04 10.66 15.45
N GLU A 34 -1.92 11.75 16.20
CA GLU A 34 -1.56 11.70 17.62
C GLU A 34 -2.56 10.89 18.44
N ARG A 35 -3.86 11.10 18.21
CA ARG A 35 -4.92 10.32 18.86
C ARG A 35 -4.83 8.85 18.51
N TRP A 36 -4.59 8.53 17.23
CA TRP A 36 -4.47 7.15 16.78
C TRP A 36 -3.24 6.47 17.40
N LEU A 37 -2.07 7.12 17.41
CA LEU A 37 -0.85 6.60 18.02
C LEU A 37 -1.00 6.42 19.54
N ALA A 38 -1.70 7.34 20.22
CA ALA A 38 -1.98 7.20 21.65
C ALA A 38 -2.90 6.01 21.95
N ALA A 39 -3.87 5.72 21.06
CA ALA A 39 -4.75 4.56 21.17
C ALA A 39 -4.08 3.23 20.74
N ASN A 40 -2.99 3.30 19.97
CA ASN A 40 -2.27 2.14 19.42
C ASN A 40 -0.78 2.23 19.77
N PRO A 41 -0.40 2.12 21.07
CA PRO A 41 0.98 2.33 21.50
C PRO A 41 1.98 1.36 20.84
N ASP A 42 1.54 0.15 20.50
CA ASP A 42 2.37 -0.85 19.83
C ASP A 42 2.82 -0.41 18.42
N ALA A 43 2.08 0.52 17.78
CA ALA A 43 2.41 1.02 16.45
C ALA A 43 3.74 1.78 16.40
N ALA A 44 4.24 2.28 17.54
CA ALA A 44 5.55 2.91 17.64
C ALA A 44 6.69 1.89 17.51
N GLY A 45 6.52 0.68 18.04
CA GLY A 45 7.53 -0.38 17.98
C GLY A 45 7.36 -1.30 16.77
N GLU A 46 6.12 -1.71 16.50
CA GLU A 46 5.83 -2.68 15.46
C GLU A 46 5.64 -2.02 14.09
N GLY A 47 4.98 -0.87 14.06
CA GLY A 47 4.49 -0.18 12.86
C GLY A 47 2.97 -0.29 12.69
N ALA A 48 2.49 0.11 11.54
CA ALA A 48 1.08 0.14 11.18
C ALA A 48 0.88 -0.35 9.75
N THR A 49 -0.23 -1.04 9.53
CA THR A 49 -0.78 -1.27 8.19
C THR A 49 -1.37 0.06 7.71
N TYR A 50 -1.02 0.50 6.50
CA TYR A 50 -1.63 1.69 5.92
C TYR A 50 -2.23 1.42 4.54
N VAL A 51 -3.24 2.23 4.22
CA VAL A 51 -3.66 2.46 2.84
C VAL A 51 -3.81 3.96 2.57
N VAL A 52 -3.74 4.35 1.31
CA VAL A 52 -4.25 5.65 0.84
C VAL A 52 -5.50 5.34 0.06
N ASP A 53 -6.64 5.83 0.56
CA ASP A 53 -7.94 5.56 -0.05
C ASP A 53 -8.13 6.32 -1.36
N LEU A 54 -9.24 6.07 -2.05
CA LEU A 54 -9.55 6.72 -3.33
C LEU A 54 -9.79 8.23 -3.23
N GLN A 55 -9.88 8.78 -2.01
CA GLN A 55 -9.96 10.22 -1.76
C GLN A 55 -8.58 10.81 -1.40
N GLY A 56 -7.50 10.03 -1.50
CA GLY A 56 -6.15 10.48 -1.17
C GLY A 56 -5.88 10.56 0.33
N ARG A 57 -6.73 9.98 1.19
CA ARG A 57 -6.56 10.04 2.64
C ARG A 57 -5.73 8.86 3.14
N LEU A 58 -4.82 9.14 4.07
CA LEU A 58 -4.12 8.11 4.82
C LEU A 58 -5.11 7.41 5.77
N ARG A 59 -5.15 6.08 5.71
CA ARG A 59 -5.86 5.24 6.67
C ARG A 59 -4.89 4.33 7.37
N LEU A 60 -5.04 4.19 8.68
CA LEU A 60 -4.18 3.37 9.52
C LEU A 60 -4.96 2.28 10.23
N ALA A 61 -4.34 1.10 10.31
CA ALA A 61 -4.75 0.01 11.16
C ALA A 61 -3.52 -0.54 11.91
N PRO A 62 -3.71 -1.23 13.05
CA PRO A 62 -2.62 -1.94 13.70
C PRO A 62 -1.86 -2.84 12.72
N ARG A 63 -0.58 -3.07 12.97
CA ARG A 63 0.23 -3.92 12.08
C ARG A 63 -0.37 -5.31 11.94
N ARG A 64 -0.17 -5.92 10.77
CA ARG A 64 -0.69 -7.25 10.39
C ARG A 64 -2.22 -7.28 10.20
N SER A 65 -2.90 -6.13 10.28
CA SER A 65 -4.23 -6.02 9.70
C SER A 65 -4.16 -6.21 8.19
N GLU A 66 -5.20 -6.82 7.62
CA GLU A 66 -5.34 -6.96 6.17
C GLU A 66 -5.50 -5.58 5.52
N HIS A 67 -4.78 -5.31 4.42
CA HIS A 67 -4.91 -4.02 3.71
C HIS A 67 -6.34 -3.82 3.18
N ILE A 68 -7.03 -4.89 2.79
CA ILE A 68 -8.41 -4.82 2.28
C ILE A 68 -9.40 -4.41 3.38
N ASP A 69 -9.17 -4.81 4.62
CA ASP A 69 -9.97 -4.36 5.77
C ASP A 69 -9.70 -2.88 6.05
N CYS A 70 -8.41 -2.50 6.07
CA CYS A 70 -8.00 -1.10 6.24
C CYS A 70 -8.61 -0.18 5.15
N ALA A 71 -8.75 -0.70 3.93
CA ALA A 71 -9.39 -0.02 2.80
C ALA A 71 -10.92 -0.04 2.81
N GLY A 72 -11.57 -0.75 3.75
CA GLY A 72 -13.03 -0.91 3.74
C GLY A 72 -13.54 -1.67 2.51
N GLY A 73 -12.78 -2.64 2.02
CA GLY A 73 -13.15 -3.43 0.84
C GLY A 73 -12.93 -2.75 -0.50
N GLN A 74 -12.36 -1.53 -0.54
CA GLN A 74 -12.24 -0.73 -1.76
C GLN A 74 -10.89 -0.92 -2.48
N ALA A 75 -10.82 -0.45 -3.73
CA ALA A 75 -9.54 -0.18 -4.37
C ALA A 75 -8.78 0.94 -3.64
N VAL A 76 -7.48 1.04 -3.86
CA VAL A 76 -6.60 1.98 -3.14
C VAL A 76 -5.63 2.70 -4.08
N LEU A 77 -5.15 3.87 -3.65
CA LEU A 77 -4.06 4.62 -4.27
C LEU A 77 -2.71 4.31 -3.64
N ALA A 78 -2.71 4.03 -2.31
CA ALA A 78 -1.65 3.62 -1.35
C ALA A 78 -1.85 2.26 -0.66
N ALA A 79 -0.88 1.36 -0.49
CA ALA A 79 -0.99 0.26 0.47
C ALA A 79 0.38 -0.28 0.88
N GLY A 80 0.57 -0.57 2.16
CA GLY A 80 1.80 -1.16 2.67
C GLY A 80 1.94 -1.01 4.18
N GLU A 81 3.18 -0.83 4.63
CA GLU A 81 3.55 -0.75 6.05
C GLU A 81 4.29 0.56 6.34
N ILE A 82 3.98 1.18 7.48
CA ILE A 82 4.58 2.45 7.91
C ILE A 82 4.94 2.38 9.40
N ARG A 83 6.05 2.99 9.80
CA ARG A 83 6.39 3.24 11.21
C ARG A 83 6.42 4.74 11.48
N PHE A 84 6.00 5.09 12.69
CA PHE A 84 6.08 6.46 13.19
C PHE A 84 7.08 6.53 14.34
N GLY A 85 7.84 7.60 14.37
CA GLY A 85 8.74 7.94 15.46
C GLY A 85 8.50 9.36 15.95
N ARG A 86 9.27 9.77 16.95
CA ARG A 86 9.33 11.17 17.40
C ARG A 86 10.73 11.72 17.21
N ALA A 87 10.83 12.89 16.59
CA ALA A 87 12.05 13.66 16.56
C ALA A 87 12.31 14.34 17.92
N ALA A 88 13.51 14.91 18.10
CA ALA A 88 13.90 15.60 19.33
C ALA A 88 13.00 16.80 19.68
N ASP A 89 12.43 17.45 18.67
CA ASP A 89 11.47 18.55 18.79
C ASP A 89 10.01 18.09 19.05
N ARG A 90 9.81 16.78 19.28
CA ARG A 90 8.53 16.08 19.49
C ARG A 90 7.65 15.94 18.26
N ARG A 91 8.09 16.42 17.09
CA ARG A 91 7.38 16.22 15.82
C ARG A 91 7.32 14.73 15.45
N ILE A 92 6.20 14.32 14.87
CA ILE A 92 6.05 12.97 14.32
C ILE A 92 6.88 12.86 13.05
N VAL A 93 7.67 11.80 12.95
CA VAL A 93 8.48 11.47 11.78
C VAL A 93 8.14 10.07 11.28
N VAL A 94 8.41 9.81 10.00
CA VAL A 94 8.22 8.50 9.36
C VAL A 94 9.59 7.86 9.10
N PRO A 95 10.18 7.15 10.08
CA PRO A 95 11.48 6.51 9.90
C PRO A 95 11.45 5.36 8.90
N GLU A 96 10.30 4.70 8.74
CA GLU A 96 10.14 3.59 7.79
C GLU A 96 8.78 3.66 7.11
N VAL A 97 8.78 3.47 5.79
CA VAL A 97 7.59 3.33 4.96
C VAL A 97 7.92 2.46 3.75
N SER A 98 7.03 1.53 3.42
CA SER A 98 7.22 0.54 2.36
C SER A 98 5.88 0.12 1.74
N ASN A 99 5.91 -0.42 0.53
CA ASN A 99 4.71 -0.81 -0.24
C ASN A 99 4.39 -2.33 -0.34
N PRO A 100 4.86 -3.25 0.54
CA PRO A 100 4.50 -4.65 0.40
C PRO A 100 3.02 -4.84 0.75
N SER A 101 2.23 -5.20 -0.26
CA SER A 101 0.85 -5.66 -0.11
C SER A 101 0.56 -6.69 -1.19
N THR A 102 0.50 -7.97 -0.80
CA THR A 102 0.18 -9.07 -1.73
C THR A 102 -1.28 -9.02 -2.19
N GLY A 103 -2.15 -8.37 -1.42
CA GLY A 103 -3.55 -8.16 -1.78
C GLY A 103 -3.77 -7.11 -2.87
N TYR A 104 -2.88 -6.11 -3.01
CA TYR A 104 -3.02 -5.04 -4.01
C TYR A 104 -1.87 -4.96 -5.03
N CYS A 105 -0.75 -5.66 -4.77
CA CYS A 105 0.41 -5.81 -5.66
C CYS A 105 0.84 -4.50 -6.33
N ARG A 106 1.13 -3.50 -5.51
CA ARG A 106 1.32 -2.09 -5.90
C ARG A 106 2.62 -1.87 -6.67
N ASP A 107 2.61 -0.98 -7.65
CA ASP A 107 3.85 -0.50 -8.27
C ASP A 107 4.50 0.60 -7.40
N PRO A 108 5.84 0.69 -7.30
CA PRO A 108 6.52 1.72 -6.51
C PRO A 108 6.12 3.16 -6.84
N ASP A 109 5.64 3.44 -8.06
CA ASP A 109 5.15 4.77 -8.46
C ASP A 109 4.01 5.29 -7.57
N CYS A 110 3.32 4.40 -6.86
CA CYS A 110 2.32 4.78 -5.86
C CYS A 110 2.87 5.59 -4.67
N TRP A 111 4.20 5.70 -4.54
CA TRP A 111 4.87 6.58 -3.59
C TRP A 111 4.29 7.99 -3.60
N ARG A 112 3.94 8.53 -4.78
CA ARG A 112 3.41 9.89 -4.92
C ARG A 112 2.14 10.10 -4.10
N SER A 113 1.22 9.14 -4.13
CA SER A 113 -0.02 9.19 -3.34
C SER A 113 0.25 9.02 -1.84
N VAL A 114 1.29 8.26 -1.44
CA VAL A 114 1.73 8.18 -0.03
C VAL A 114 2.25 9.53 0.45
N ALA A 115 3.16 10.14 -0.30
CA ALA A 115 3.75 11.42 0.06
C ALA A 115 2.69 12.53 0.15
N ALA A 116 1.75 12.57 -0.80
CA ALA A 116 0.63 13.49 -0.77
C ALA A 116 -0.27 13.29 0.45
N ALA A 117 -0.60 12.04 0.79
CA ALA A 117 -1.44 11.72 1.95
C ALA A 117 -0.77 12.06 3.28
N LEU A 118 0.53 11.80 3.42
CA LEU A 118 1.32 12.20 4.60
C LEU A 118 1.35 13.73 4.75
N THR A 119 1.61 14.43 3.65
CA THR A 119 1.63 15.90 3.63
C THR A 119 0.27 16.48 4.02
N ALA A 120 -0.83 15.93 3.49
CA ALA A 120 -2.19 16.33 3.83
C ALA A 120 -2.51 16.07 5.32
N ALA A 121 -1.97 14.99 5.90
CA ALA A 121 -2.05 14.69 7.32
C ALA A 121 -1.13 15.56 8.21
N GLY A 122 -0.37 16.49 7.63
CA GLY A 122 0.55 17.36 8.37
C GLY A 122 1.82 16.63 8.86
N VAL A 123 2.26 15.61 8.13
CA VAL A 123 3.49 14.86 8.40
C VAL A 123 4.42 15.00 7.21
N ASP A 124 5.69 15.34 7.47
CA ASP A 124 6.71 15.37 6.43
C ASP A 124 6.91 13.97 5.86
N ALA A 125 6.65 13.83 4.56
CA ALA A 125 6.97 12.61 3.84
C ALA A 125 8.50 12.50 3.64
N PRO A 126 9.09 11.30 3.78
CA PRO A 126 10.46 11.08 3.30
C PRO A 126 10.54 11.32 1.78
N ALA A 127 11.72 11.29 1.18
CA ALA A 127 11.85 11.53 -0.27
C ALA A 127 11.25 10.37 -1.12
N PHE A 128 11.32 9.15 -0.59
CA PHE A 128 10.91 7.90 -1.25
C PHE A 128 10.59 6.82 -0.21
N PHE A 129 10.07 5.68 -0.66
CA PHE A 129 9.93 4.50 0.19
C PHE A 129 11.29 4.09 0.76
N THR A 130 11.38 3.94 2.08
CA THR A 130 12.58 3.36 2.74
C THR A 130 12.91 1.97 2.22
N ARG A 131 11.89 1.23 1.76
CA ARG A 131 12.04 0.01 0.98
C ARG A 131 10.89 -0.13 0.00
N ALA A 132 11.22 -0.24 -1.28
CA ALA A 132 10.25 -0.46 -2.34
C ALA A 132 10.27 -1.94 -2.78
N PHE A 133 9.10 -2.44 -3.16
CA PHE A 133 8.86 -3.80 -3.64
C PHE A 133 8.16 -3.73 -4.99
N VAL A 134 8.61 -4.53 -5.95
CA VAL A 134 8.05 -4.58 -7.30
C VAL A 134 7.35 -5.92 -7.48
N PHE A 135 6.02 -5.89 -7.58
CA PHE A 135 5.22 -7.08 -7.86
C PHE A 135 4.94 -7.20 -9.36
N ARG A 136 5.03 -8.41 -9.91
CA ARG A 136 4.61 -8.73 -11.29
C ARG A 136 3.82 -10.03 -11.32
N ARG A 137 2.81 -10.09 -12.18
CA ARG A 137 2.06 -11.31 -12.44
C ARG A 137 2.69 -12.03 -13.64
N CYS A 138 3.01 -13.31 -13.51
CA CYS A 138 3.53 -14.08 -14.64
C CYS A 138 2.42 -14.28 -15.68
N PRO A 139 2.62 -13.89 -16.96
CA PRO A 139 1.61 -14.13 -18.01
C PRO A 139 1.50 -15.62 -18.38
N ALA A 140 2.52 -16.44 -18.11
CA ALA A 140 2.53 -17.85 -18.45
C ALA A 140 1.84 -18.74 -17.41
N CYS A 141 2.04 -18.49 -16.11
CA CYS A 141 1.51 -19.34 -15.03
C CYS A 141 0.64 -18.59 -14.00
N ALA A 142 0.39 -17.29 -14.22
CA ALA A 142 -0.42 -16.42 -13.35
C ALA A 142 0.14 -16.14 -11.94
N GLU A 143 1.29 -16.70 -11.58
CA GLU A 143 1.94 -16.51 -10.27
C GLU A 143 2.29 -15.05 -9.99
N ILE A 144 2.14 -14.65 -8.71
CA ILE A 144 2.52 -13.33 -8.22
C ILE A 144 3.98 -13.39 -7.77
N ASN A 145 4.82 -12.61 -8.43
CA ASN A 145 6.26 -12.60 -8.21
C ASN A 145 6.68 -11.28 -7.57
N LEU A 146 7.59 -11.38 -6.61
CA LEU A 146 8.37 -10.24 -6.13
C LEU A 146 9.68 -10.20 -6.93
N VAL A 147 9.87 -9.13 -7.71
CA VAL A 147 11.11 -8.89 -8.45
C VAL A 147 12.20 -8.50 -7.47
N LYS A 148 13.38 -9.13 -7.61
CA LYS A 148 14.58 -8.86 -6.81
C LYS A 148 15.71 -8.46 -7.74
N ASP A 149 16.50 -7.46 -7.36
CA ASP A 149 17.71 -7.03 -8.09
C ASP A 149 17.47 -6.80 -9.59
N ASP A 150 16.32 -6.22 -9.95
CA ASP A 150 15.87 -6.00 -11.33
C ASP A 150 15.83 -7.26 -12.23
N TRP A 151 15.73 -8.44 -11.61
CA TRP A 151 15.61 -9.72 -12.28
C TRP A 151 14.14 -10.06 -12.57
N PHE A 152 13.68 -9.74 -13.78
CA PHE A 152 12.32 -9.97 -14.25
C PHE A 152 12.11 -11.39 -14.80
N ALA A 153 12.27 -12.42 -13.96
CA ALA A 153 11.92 -13.80 -14.30
C ALA A 153 10.99 -14.41 -13.24
N CYS A 154 10.06 -15.24 -13.71
CA CYS A 154 9.13 -15.92 -12.82
C CYS A 154 9.85 -17.02 -12.04
N ALA A 155 9.78 -16.98 -10.70
CA ALA A 155 10.43 -17.97 -9.85
C ALA A 155 9.82 -19.38 -9.94
N ALA A 156 8.64 -19.53 -10.57
CA ALA A 156 7.94 -20.81 -10.69
C ALA A 156 8.15 -21.51 -12.04
N CYS A 157 8.31 -20.76 -13.12
CA CYS A 157 8.37 -21.32 -14.48
C CYS A 157 9.43 -20.69 -15.39
N ASP A 158 10.29 -19.81 -14.84
CA ASP A 158 11.38 -19.11 -15.54
C ASP A 158 10.97 -18.21 -16.72
N ALA A 159 9.68 -18.03 -16.97
CA ALA A 159 9.20 -17.10 -17.99
C ALA A 159 9.56 -15.64 -17.66
N GLU A 160 9.82 -14.84 -18.69
CA GLU A 160 10.09 -13.40 -18.54
C GLU A 160 8.86 -12.68 -17.95
N LEU A 161 9.11 -11.83 -16.94
CA LEU A 161 8.08 -11.01 -16.31
C LEU A 161 7.98 -9.64 -16.99
N PRO A 162 6.76 -9.08 -17.13
CA PRO A 162 6.60 -7.74 -17.68
C PRO A 162 7.34 -6.67 -16.85
N ARG A 163 8.00 -5.73 -17.53
CA ARG A 163 8.63 -4.57 -16.88
C ARG A 163 7.60 -3.59 -16.33
N ALA A 164 6.50 -3.39 -17.05
CA ALA A 164 5.38 -2.58 -16.60
C ALA A 164 4.51 -3.36 -15.59
N TRP A 165 3.87 -2.64 -14.68
CA TRP A 165 2.87 -3.20 -13.77
C TRP A 165 1.69 -3.81 -14.54
N ASN A 166 1.29 -5.04 -14.19
CA ASN A 166 0.37 -5.84 -15.00
C ASN A 166 -0.75 -6.54 -14.20
N PHE A 167 -1.17 -5.95 -13.08
CA PHE A 167 -2.29 -6.47 -12.28
C PHE A 167 -3.64 -5.81 -12.59
N ALA A 168 -3.67 -4.79 -13.44
CA ALA A 168 -4.93 -4.34 -14.03
C ALA A 168 -5.60 -5.54 -14.71
N ALA A 169 -6.92 -5.67 -14.56
CA ALA A 169 -7.67 -6.61 -15.36
C ALA A 169 -7.33 -6.36 -16.85
N PRO A 170 -7.04 -7.41 -17.65
CA PRO A 170 -6.88 -7.20 -19.08
C PRO A 170 -8.13 -6.47 -19.57
N ALA A 171 -7.94 -5.37 -20.31
CA ALA A 171 -9.04 -4.71 -21.01
C ALA A 171 -9.80 -5.81 -21.75
N ALA A 172 -11.11 -5.92 -21.50
CA ALA A 172 -11.93 -6.94 -22.12
C ALA A 172 -11.68 -6.90 -23.63
N GLN A 173 -11.03 -7.94 -24.16
CA GLN A 173 -10.84 -8.06 -25.58
C GLN A 173 -12.24 -8.13 -26.18
N THR A 174 -12.63 -7.07 -26.87
CA THR A 174 -13.87 -7.06 -27.64
C THR A 174 -13.61 -7.95 -28.83
N THR A 175 -13.89 -9.25 -28.68
CA THR A 175 -13.93 -10.18 -29.80
C THR A 175 -15.05 -9.73 -30.72
N SER A 176 -14.67 -9.21 -31.89
CA SER A 176 -15.56 -9.08 -33.06
C SER A 176 -15.72 -10.43 -33.75
#